data_AF-A0A562V723-F1
#
_entry.id   AF-A0A562V723-F1
#
_cell.length_a   1.000
_cell.length_b   1.000
_cell.length_c   1.000
_cell.angle_alpha   90.00
_cell.angle_beta   90.00
_cell.angle_gamma   90.00
#
_symmetry.space_group_name_H-M   'P 1'
#
loop_
_entity.id
_entity.type
_entity.pdbx_description
1 polymer ?
#
loop_
_entity_poly.entity_id
_entity_poly.type
_entity_poly.pdbx_seq_one_letter_code
_entity_poly.pdbx_strand_id
1 'polypeptide(L)' 'MNLIAIEAICKKGKFSVQTLHRLRRAGVFPPPRLQLSRKLIRWDEDEVDTFFRGEWVPEAK' A
#
# COMPACT_ATOMS: atom_id res chain seq x y z
N MET A 1 -0.53 -12.22 8.92
CA MET A 1 -0.58 -10.76 8.73
C MET A 1 0.84 -10.23 8.83
N ASN A 2 1.53 -10.11 7.69
CA ASN A 2 2.90 -9.61 7.65
C ASN A 2 2.85 -8.12 7.34
N LEU A 3 3.46 -7.27 8.17
CA LEU A 3 3.31 -5.82 8.08
C LEU A 3 4.53 -5.15 7.45
N ILE A 4 4.34 -4.56 6.27
CA ILE A 4 5.40 -3.88 5.53
C ILE A 4 5.29 -2.35 5.60
N ALA A 5 6.45 -1.69 5.64
CA ALA A 5 6.55 -0.23 5.64
C ALA A 5 6.51 0.33 4.22
N ILE A 6 6.17 1.62 4.10
CA ILE A 6 6.09 2.33 2.82
C ILE A 6 7.37 2.21 1.98
N GLU A 7 8.54 2.23 2.61
CA GLU A 7 9.83 2.13 1.92
C GLU A 7 10.00 0.78 1.21
N ALA A 8 9.57 -0.32 1.86
CA ALA A 8 9.63 -1.66 1.27
C ALA A 8 8.69 -1.75 0.06
N ILE A 9 7.49 -1.19 0.16
CA ILE A 9 6.52 -1.14 -0.94
C ILE A 9 7.07 -0.34 -2.12
N CYS A 10 7.63 0.83 -1.86
CA CYS A 10 8.22 1.69 -2.89
C CYS A 10 9.39 1.00 -3.59
N LYS A 11 10.23 0.29 -2.83
CA LYS A 11 11.33 -0.50 -3.38
C LYS A 11 10.81 -1.65 -4.26
N LYS A 12 9.76 -2.35 -3.83
CA LYS A 12 9.15 -3.47 -4.57
C LYS A 12 8.51 -2.99 -5.88
N GLY A 13 7.76 -1.90 -5.83
CA GLY A 13 7.05 -1.35 -6.98
C GLY A 13 7.85 -0.41 -7.87
N LYS A 14 9.12 -0.15 -7.53
CA LYS A 14 9.99 0.82 -8.23
C LYS A 14 9.32 2.18 -8.46
N PHE A 15 8.54 2.65 -7.49
CA PHE A 15 7.87 3.95 -7.55
C PHE A 15 8.14 4.81 -6.33
N SER A 16 7.93 6.12 -6.47
CA SER A 16 8.14 7.07 -5.39
C SER A 16 7.03 7.00 -4.32
N VAL A 17 7.35 7.44 -3.10
CA VAL A 17 6.39 7.63 -2.02
C VAL A 17 5.21 8.52 -2.45
N GLN A 18 5.47 9.54 -3.28
CA GLN A 18 4.42 10.41 -3.80
C GLN A 18 3.44 9.65 -4.70
N THR A 19 3.95 8.76 -5.57
CA THR A 19 3.11 7.90 -6.43
C THR A 19 2.20 7.03 -5.58
N LEU A 20 2.72 6.39 -4.54
CA LEU A 20 1.92 5.56 -3.65
C LEU A 20 0.83 6.38 -2.94
N HIS A 21 1.15 7.59 -2.47
CA HIS A 21 0.15 8.47 -1.88
C HIS A 21 -0.95 8.88 -2.87
N ARG A 22 -0.64 9.07 -4.15
CA ARG A 22 -1.65 9.34 -5.19
C ARG A 22 -2.55 8.13 -5.41
N LEU A 23 -1.98 6.94 -5.55
CA LEU A 23 -2.75 5.69 -5.72
C LEU A 23 -3.68 5.45 -4.52
N ARG A 24 -3.19 5.72 -3.31
CA ARG A 24 -4.01 5.65 -2.09
C ARG A 24 -5.16 6.67 -2.11
N ARG A 25 -4.89 7.92 -2.50
CA ARG A 25 -5.94 8.95 -2.61
C ARG A 25 -6.99 8.60 -3.67
N ALA A 26 -6.58 7.94 -4.74
CA ALA A 26 -7.46 7.47 -5.79
C ALA A 26 -8.28 6.22 -5.39
N GLY A 27 -8.02 5.62 -4.22
CA GLY A 27 -8.68 4.39 -3.78
C GLY A 27 -8.23 3.13 -4.53
N VAL A 28 -7.16 3.22 -5.31
CA VAL A 28 -6.66 2.12 -6.16
C VAL A 28 -5.66 1.22 -5.42
N PHE A 29 -5.02 1.75 -4.37
CA PHE A 29 -4.03 1.01 -3.58
C PHE A 29 -4.63 0.53 -2.24
N PRO A 30 -4.19 -0.63 -1.72
CA PRO A 30 -4.62 -1.13 -0.42
C PRO A 30 -4.56 -0.09 0.71
N PRO A 31 -5.58 -0.04 1.58
CA PRO A 31 -5.55 0.82 2.75
C PRO A 31 -4.46 0.34 3.73
N PRO A 32 -3.85 1.25 4.50
CA PRO A 32 -2.92 0.84 5.55
C PRO A 32 -3.66 0.13 6.68
N ARG A 33 -3.11 -0.99 7.17
CA ARG A 33 -3.65 -1.75 8.31
C ARG A 33 -3.28 -1.14 9.65
N LEU A 34 -2.14 -0.45 9.73
CA LEU A 34 -1.69 0.19 10.95
C LEU A 34 -1.19 1.60 10.66
N GLN A 35 -1.72 2.58 11.37
CA GLN A 35 -1.25 3.95 11.32
C GLN A 35 -1.07 4.46 12.76
N LEU A 36 0.15 4.30 13.28
CA LEU A 36 0.51 4.79 14.62
C LEU A 36 0.87 6.28 14.60
N SER A 37 1.45 6.75 13.49
CA SER A 37 1.76 8.16 13.29
C SER A 37 1.82 8.49 11.81
N ARG A 38 1.97 9.78 11.46
CA ARG A 38 2.17 10.21 10.07
C ARG A 38 3.42 9.60 9.41
N LYS A 39 4.40 9.17 10.21
CA LYS A 39 5.66 8.57 9.75
C LYS A 39 5.65 7.04 9.81
N LEU A 40 4.81 6.46 10.66
CA LEU A 40 4.77 5.02 10.91
C LEU A 40 3.42 4.46 10.44
N ILE A 41 3.38 4.15 9.15
CA ILE A 41 2.26 3.53 8.47
C ILE A 41 2.71 2.16 7.97
N ARG A 42 1.89 1.12 8.22
CA ARG A 42 2.13 -0.24 7.76
C ARG A 42 0.94 -0.75 6.94
N TRP A 43 1.26 -1.56 5.95
CA TRP A 43 0.32 -2.28 5.10
C TRP A 43 0.48 -3.77 5.32
N ASP A 44 -0.58 -4.51 5.03
CA ASP A 44 -0.48 -5.96 4.93
C ASP A 44 0.28 -6.33 3.64
N GLU A 45 1.26 -7.20 3.77
CA GLU A 45 2.09 -7.63 2.65
C GLU A 45 1.29 -8.41 1.62
N ASP A 46 0.36 -9.27 2.05
CA ASP A 46 -0.44 -10.09 1.13
C ASP A 46 -1.32 -9.20 0.25
N GLU A 47 -1.98 -8.19 0.82
CA GLU A 47 -2.78 -7.22 0.05
C GLU A 47 -1.94 -6.43 -0.97
N VAL A 48 -0.74 -6.01 -0.56
CA VAL A 48 0.19 -5.30 -1.44
C VAL A 48 0.67 -6.22 -2.57
N ASP A 49 0.86 -7.50 -2.29
CA ASP A 49 1.26 -8.49 -3.29
C ASP A 49 0.13 -8.80 -4.27
N THR A 50 -1.10 -8.92 -3.79
CA THR A 50 -2.30 -9.00 -4.63
C THR A 50 -2.41 -7.77 -5.54
N PHE A 51 -2.10 -6.58 -5.04
CA PHE A 51 -2.03 -5.36 -5.86
C PHE A 51 -0.96 -5.45 -6.95
N PHE A 52 0.25 -5.89 -6.62
CA PHE A 52 1.32 -6.04 -7.61
C PHE A 52 1.08 -7.15 -8.63
N ARG A 53 0.27 -8.17 -8.29
CA ARG A 53 -0.18 -9.21 -9.21
C ARG A 53 -1.30 -8.75 -10.14
N GLY A 54 -1.88 -7.56 -9.91
CA GLY A 54 -3.02 -7.05 -10.67
C GLY A 54 -4.35 -7.67 -10.27
N GLU A 55 -4.38 -8.40 -9.16
CA GLU A 55 -5.57 -9.10 -8.64
C GLU A 55 -6.30 -8.26 -7.58
N TRP A 56 -5.79 -7.07 -7.26
CA TRP A 56 -6.41 -6.19 -6.29
C TRP A 56 -7.69 -5.58 -6.84
N VAL A 57 -8.80 -5.96 -6.22
CA VAL A 57 -10.10 -5.34 -6.44
C VAL A 57 -10.29 -4.31 -5.33
N PRO A 58 -10.25 -3.01 -5.64
CA PRO A 58 -10.59 -2.00 -4.64
C PRO A 58 -12.03 -2.25 -4.22
N GLU A 59 -12.27 -2.53 -2.92
CA GLU A 59 -13.62 -2.61 -2.38
C GLU A 59 -14.34 -1.29 -2.70
N ALA A 60 -15.30 -1.37 -3.63
CA ALA A 60 -16.16 -0.25 -3.99
C ALA A 60 -16.94 0.16 -2.74
N LYS A 61 -16.68 1.39 -2.30
CA LYS A 61 -17.28 1.99 -1.11
C LYS A 61 -18.74 2.35 -1.33
#